data_AF-A0A0D0DA26-F1
#
_entry.id   AF-A0A0D0DA26-F1
#
_cell.length_a   1.000
_cell.length_b   1.000
_cell.length_c   1.000
_cell.angle_alpha   90.00
_cell.angle_beta   90.00
_cell.angle_gamma   90.00
#
_symmetry.space_group_name_H-M   'P 1'
#
loop_
_entity.id
_entity.type
_entity.pdbx_description
1 polymer ?
#
loop_
_entity_poly.entity_id
_entity_poly.type
_entity_poly.pdbx_seq_one_letter_code
_entity_poly.pdbx_strand_id
1 'polypeptide(L)' 'MSDRSSSLSHSLCSQGPIVNPLEIGGTQRSKTHKQAANWSDEETTALLKFLIRELSKASDGGNFKKTTWTAAASLMST' A
#
# COMPACT_ATOMS: atom_id res chain seq x y z
N MET A 1 -9.78 22.72 36.10
CA MET A 1 -11.05 22.65 35.34
C MET A 1 -10.83 21.75 34.14
N SER A 2 -11.72 20.79 33.99
CA SER A 2 -11.61 19.58 33.19
C SER A 2 -11.71 19.81 31.67
N ASP A 3 -10.98 18.98 30.96
CA ASP A 3 -11.29 18.31 29.68
C ASP A 3 -12.17 19.03 28.65
N ARG A 4 -11.60 19.25 27.46
CA ARG A 4 -12.38 19.27 26.21
C ARG A 4 -11.62 18.59 25.07
N SER A 5 -11.54 17.27 25.16
CA SER A 5 -11.47 16.42 23.96
C SER A 5 -12.84 16.49 23.27
N SER A 6 -12.98 17.37 22.28
CA SER A 6 -14.13 17.32 21.38
C SER A 6 -13.83 16.35 20.26
N SER A 7 -14.48 15.20 20.35
CA SER A 7 -14.53 14.11 19.39
C SER A 7 -14.98 14.58 18.00
N LEU A 8 -14.28 14.04 17.00
CA LEU A 8 -14.72 13.57 15.70
C LEU A 8 -16.21 13.82 15.35
N SER A 9 -16.44 14.72 14.40
CA SER A 9 -17.65 14.74 13.57
C SER A 9 -17.27 15.13 12.14
N HIS A 10 -16.57 14.24 11.43
CA HIS A 10 -16.48 14.33 9.97
C HIS A 10 -17.82 13.86 9.38
N SER A 11 -18.83 14.73 9.45
CA SER A 11 -20.13 14.51 8.81
C SER A 11 -19.99 14.79 7.31
N LEU A 12 -19.94 13.74 6.50
CA LEU A 12 -20.08 13.87 5.05
C LEU A 12 -21.58 14.07 4.72
N CYS A 13 -22.06 15.30 4.91
CA CYS A 13 -23.37 15.71 4.40
C CYS A 13 -23.27 15.89 2.88
N SER A 14 -23.41 14.81 2.10
CA SER A 14 -23.69 14.94 0.67
C SER A 14 -25.15 15.31 0.48
N GLN A 15 -25.48 16.60 0.54
CA GLN A 15 -26.69 17.13 -0.07
C GLN A 15 -26.31 17.83 -1.38
N GLY A 16 -25.93 17.01 -2.36
CA GLY A 16 -25.84 17.43 -3.76
C GLY A 16 -27.18 17.13 -4.47
N PRO A 17 -27.56 17.90 -5.49
CA PRO A 17 -28.78 17.63 -6.26
C PRO A 17 -28.79 16.19 -6.77
N ILE A 18 -29.96 15.54 -6.75
CA ILE A 18 -30.17 14.21 -7.34
C ILE A 18 -29.99 14.35 -8.86
N VAL A 19 -28.77 14.12 -9.34
CA VAL A 19 -28.50 13.99 -10.76
C VAL A 19 -28.91 12.58 -11.17
N ASN A 20 -29.80 12.49 -12.17
CA ASN A 20 -30.13 11.20 -12.78
C ASN A 20 -28.83 10.51 -13.23
N PRO A 21 -28.60 9.24 -12.87
CA PRO A 21 -27.33 8.53 -13.15
C PRO A 21 -26.94 8.45 -14.64
N LEU A 22 -27.83 8.81 -15.55
CA LEU A 22 -27.62 8.73 -16.99
C LEU A 22 -26.85 9.94 -17.58
N GLU A 23 -26.77 11.06 -16.85
CA GLU A 23 -26.24 12.32 -17.38
C GLU A 23 -24.80 12.64 -16.94
N ILE A 24 -24.18 11.82 -16.08
CA ILE A 24 -22.79 12.05 -15.66
C ILE A 24 -21.86 11.40 -16.70
N GLY A 25 -21.86 11.97 -17.90
CA GLY A 25 -20.82 11.84 -18.90
C GLY A 25 -19.55 12.56 -18.46
N GLY A 26 -18.99 12.15 -17.32
CA GLY A 26 -17.64 12.50 -16.90
C GLY A 26 -16.84 11.23 -16.96
N THR A 27 -15.92 11.12 -17.92
CA THR A 27 -15.02 9.99 -18.13
C THR A 27 -14.51 9.47 -16.78
N GLN A 28 -15.10 8.38 -16.27
CA GLN A 28 -14.48 7.62 -15.19
C GLN A 28 -13.15 7.18 -15.78
N ARG A 29 -12.08 7.91 -15.44
CA ARG A 29 -10.71 7.51 -15.74
C ARG A 29 -10.53 6.21 -14.98
N SER A 30 -10.83 5.09 -15.65
CA SER A 30 -10.59 3.75 -15.16
C SER A 30 -9.15 3.75 -14.68
N LYS A 31 -8.95 3.64 -13.37
CA LYS A 31 -7.61 3.47 -12.80
C LYS A 31 -7.12 2.16 -13.38
N THR A 32 -6.27 2.23 -14.40
CA THR A 32 -5.60 1.05 -14.93
C THR A 32 -4.67 0.59 -13.81
N HIS A 33 -5.12 -0.40 -13.04
CA HIS A 33 -4.25 -1.05 -12.08
C HIS A 33 -3.13 -1.70 -12.88
N LYS A 34 -1.89 -1.38 -12.52
CA LYS A 34 -0.73 -2.06 -13.10
C LYS A 34 -0.88 -3.55 -12.81
N GLN A 35 -0.52 -4.37 -13.80
CA GLN A 35 -0.51 -5.81 -13.63
C GLN A 35 0.37 -6.16 -12.43
N ALA A 36 -0.12 -7.06 -11.57
CA ALA A 36 0.67 -7.57 -10.48
C ALA A 36 1.91 -8.28 -11.03
N ALA A 37 3.02 -8.18 -10.31
CA ALA A 37 4.19 -9.00 -10.62
C ALA A 37 3.82 -10.48 -10.44
N ASN A 38 4.19 -11.31 -11.41
CA ASN A 38 4.04 -12.75 -11.30
C ASN A 38 5.31 -13.29 -10.63
N TRP A 39 5.17 -13.81 -9.41
CA TRP A 39 6.27 -14.36 -8.64
C TRP A 39 6.15 -15.88 -8.63
N SER A 40 7.23 -16.59 -8.95
CA SER A 40 7.30 -18.04 -8.77
C SER A 40 7.44 -18.42 -7.29
N ASP A 41 7.19 -19.68 -6.96
CA ASP A 41 7.40 -20.21 -5.61
C ASP A 41 8.88 -20.12 -5.21
N GLU A 42 9.79 -20.34 -6.16
CA GLU A 42 11.24 -20.22 -5.96
C GLU A 42 11.66 -18.78 -5.68
N GLU A 43 11.15 -17.81 -6.45
CA GLU A 43 11.42 -16.39 -6.26
C GLU A 43 10.89 -15.91 -4.90
N THR A 44 9.67 -16.32 -4.55
CA THR A 44 9.05 -16.01 -3.26
C THR A 44 9.87 -16.61 -2.11
N THR A 45 10.27 -17.87 -2.25
CA THR A 45 11.09 -18.57 -1.25
C THR A 45 12.47 -17.91 -1.10
N ALA A 46 13.10 -17.51 -2.20
CA ALA A 46 14.40 -16.84 -2.17
C ALA A 46 14.31 -15.49 -1.44
N LEU A 47 13.27 -14.70 -1.72
CA LEU A 47 13.03 -13.43 -1.02
C LEU A 47 12.83 -13.65 0.48
N LEU A 48 11.97 -14.59 0.87
CA LEU A 48 11.71 -14.86 2.29
C LEU A 48 12.96 -15.34 3.03
N LYS A 49 13.75 -16.24 2.43
CA LYS A 49 15.03 -16.70 3.00
C LYS A 49 16.01 -15.54 3.19
N PHE A 50 16.09 -14.64 2.21
CA PHE A 50 16.92 -13.45 2.31
C PHE A 50 16.47 -12.53 3.45
N LEU A 51 15.18 -12.23 3.54
CA LEU A 51 14.62 -11.36 4.59
C LEU A 51 14.82 -11.93 5.99
N ILE A 52 14.63 -13.24 6.18
CA ILE A 52 14.88 -13.91 7.45
C ILE A 52 16.35 -13.82 7.84
N ARG A 53 17.26 -14.07 6.89
CA ARG A 53 18.71 -13.98 7.13
C ARG A 53 19.15 -12.58 7.53
N GLU A 54 18.60 -11.57 6.87
CA GLU A 54 19.00 -10.17 7.10
C GLU A 54 18.21 -9.50 8.23
N LEU A 55 17.22 -10.16 8.84
CA LEU A 55 16.32 -9.58 9.83
C LEU A 55 17.05 -8.83 10.95
N SER A 56 18.13 -9.40 11.49
CA SER A 56 18.91 -8.79 12.59
C SER A 56 19.66 -7.52 12.20
N LYS A 57 19.91 -7.30 10.90
CA LYS A 57 20.65 -6.15 10.36
C LYS A 57 19.74 -5.15 9.67
N ALA A 58 18.63 -5.64 9.15
CA ALA A 58 17.73 -4.96 8.24
C ALA A 58 16.49 -4.38 8.93
N SER A 59 16.14 -4.90 10.11
CA SER A 59 14.98 -4.44 10.86
C SER A 59 15.35 -3.27 11.77
N ASP A 60 14.54 -2.22 11.75
CA ASP A 60 14.60 -1.10 12.69
C ASP A 60 13.66 -1.27 13.90
N GLY A 61 13.31 -2.52 14.23
CA GLY A 61 12.38 -2.84 15.31
C GLY A 61 10.91 -2.90 14.89
N GLY A 62 10.59 -2.54 13.64
CA GLY A 62 9.25 -2.72 13.08
C GLY A 62 9.21 -3.04 11.59
N ASN A 63 10.16 -2.54 10.79
CA ASN A 63 10.13 -2.67 9.34
C ASN A 63 11.51 -2.98 8.74
N PHE A 64 11.51 -3.54 7.52
CA PHE A 64 12.74 -3.68 6.73
C PHE A 64 13.11 -2.33 6.10
N LYS A 65 14.38 -1.94 6.25
CA LYS A 65 14.93 -0.73 5.62
C LYS A 65 14.86 -0.83 4.09
N LYS A 66 14.73 0.31 3.42
CA LYS A 66 14.73 0.39 1.93
C LYS A 66 15.96 -0.28 1.32
N THR A 67 17.11 -0.16 1.96
CA THR A 67 18.38 -0.79 1.53
C THR A 67 18.28 -2.30 1.44
N THR A 68 17.48 -2.94 2.29
CA THR A 68 17.24 -4.39 2.28
C THR A 68 16.46 -4.81 1.06
N TRP A 69 15.44 -4.05 0.67
CA TRP A 69 14.67 -4.30 -0.54
C TRP A 69 15.52 -4.11 -1.81
N THR A 70 16.40 -3.10 -1.84
CA THR A 70 17.36 -2.93 -2.94
C THR A 70 18.31 -4.10 -3.05
N ALA A 71 18.85 -4.59 -1.92
CA ALA A 71 19.73 -5.75 -1.91
C ALA A 71 19.01 -7.03 -2.36
N ALA A 72 17.77 -7.25 -1.92
CA ALA A 72 16.93 -8.36 -2.36
C ALA A 72 16.68 -8.33 -3.87
N ALA A 73 16.34 -7.15 -4.42
CA ALA A 73 16.13 -6.98 -5.85
C ALA A 73 17.40 -7.28 -6.66
N SER A 74 18.58 -6.85 -6.17
CA SER A 74 19.86 -7.19 -6.79
C SER A 74 20.12 -8.70 -6.79
N LEU A 75 19.85 -9.38 -5.67
CA LEU A 75 20.03 -10.83 -5.55
C LEU A 75 19.15 -11.61 -6.54
N MET A 76 17.91 -11.16 -6.73
CA MET A 76 16.93 -11.84 -7.58
C MET A 76 17.04 -11.49 -9.07
N SER A 77 17.87 -10.51 -9.44
CA SER A 77 18.13 -10.14 -10.84
C SER A 77 19.26 -10.97 -11.48
N THR A 78 19.79 -11.97 -10.79
CA THR A 78 20.95 -12.78 -11.18
C THR A 78 20.54 -14.21 -11.41
#